data_AF-A0A0W0Y3B9-F1
#
_entry.id   AF-A0A0W0Y3B9-F1
#
_cell.length_a   1.000
_cell.length_b   1.000
_cell.length_c   1.000
_cell.angle_alpha   90.00
_cell.angle_beta   90.00
_cell.angle_gamma   90.00
#
_symmetry.space_group_name_H-M   'P 1'
#
loop_
_entity.id
_entity.type
_entity.pdbx_description
1 polymer ?
#
loop_
_entity_poly.entity_id
_entity_poly.type
_entity_poly.pdbx_seq_one_letter_code
_entity_poly.pdbx_strand_id
1 'polypeptide(L)'
;MKVSVNPAVIISDGVAWKSLKNLMERFHFDTDEARILMGDMAASTYYKGINKLEGRLSKDEKERISLLLGIYKDLRILFIDSEQATSWIERANSLPPFNGKTPREFMLDGSLMRLADVRRFLDYWRGY
;
A
#
# COMPACT_ATOMS: atom_id res chain seq x y z
N MET A 1 35.31 -11.12 17.20
CA MET A 1 33.86 -10.84 17.35
C MET A 1 33.20 -11.03 15.98
N LYS A 2 32.50 -12.14 15.73
CA LYS A 2 31.78 -12.34 14.46
C LYS A 2 30.51 -11.49 14.52
N VAL A 3 30.47 -10.40 13.76
CA VAL A 3 29.23 -9.64 13.55
C VAL A 3 28.30 -10.54 12.76
N SER A 4 27.29 -11.10 13.41
CA SER A 4 26.18 -11.75 12.74
C SER A 4 25.42 -10.66 11.98
N VAL A 5 25.71 -10.54 10.68
CA VAL A 5 24.87 -9.77 9.76
C VAL A 5 23.51 -10.43 9.82
N ASN A 6 22.55 -9.74 10.44
CA ASN A 6 21.16 -10.14 10.44
C ASN A 6 20.74 -10.22 8.95
N PRO A 7 20.40 -11.39 8.38
CA PRO A 7 20.00 -11.43 6.98
C PRO A 7 18.77 -10.52 6.89
N ALA A 8 18.88 -9.43 6.13
CA ALA A 8 17.76 -8.57 5.85
C ALA A 8 16.59 -9.49 5.45
N VAL A 9 15.48 -9.42 6.19
CA VAL A 9 14.34 -10.32 6.00
C VAL A 9 13.94 -10.24 4.53
N ILE A 10 14.31 -11.24 3.74
CA ILE A 10 13.95 -11.30 2.33
C ILE A 10 12.50 -11.74 2.31
N ILE A 11 11.58 -10.78 2.24
CA ILE A 11 10.16 -11.08 2.04
C ILE A 11 10.04 -11.79 0.70
N SER A 12 9.54 -13.02 0.74
CA SER A 12 9.30 -13.81 -0.45
C SER A 12 8.22 -13.15 -1.31
N ASP A 13 8.36 -13.26 -2.63
CA ASP A 13 7.42 -12.62 -3.57
C ASP A 13 5.99 -13.10 -3.33
N GLY A 14 5.80 -14.39 -2.98
CA GLY A 14 4.48 -14.92 -2.66
C GLY A 14 3.83 -14.29 -1.42
N VAL A 15 4.62 -13.94 -0.39
CA VAL A 15 4.10 -13.20 0.78
C VAL A 15 3.73 -11.77 0.40
N ALA A 16 4.52 -11.12 -0.44
CA ALA A 16 4.23 -9.78 -0.93
C ALA A 16 2.95 -9.77 -1.80
N TRP A 17 2.78 -10.71 -2.73
CA TRP A 17 1.55 -10.88 -3.50
C TRP A 17 0.33 -11.13 -2.62
N LYS A 18 0.46 -12.00 -1.62
CA LYS A 18 -0.63 -12.26 -0.66
C LYS A 18 -1.01 -11.01 0.11
N SER A 19 -0.02 -10.20 0.48
CA SER A 19 -0.23 -8.93 1.17
C SER A 19 -0.98 -7.94 0.28
N LEU A 20 -0.56 -7.79 -0.98
CA LEU A 20 -1.26 -6.95 -1.95
C LEU A 20 -2.71 -7.39 -2.12
N LYS A 21 -2.97 -8.69 -2.32
CA LYS A 21 -4.32 -9.25 -2.44
C LYS A 21 -5.21 -8.86 -1.27
N ASN A 22 -4.74 -9.07 -0.05
CA ASN A 22 -5.49 -8.73 1.16
C ASN A 22 -5.76 -7.22 1.27
N LEU A 23 -4.83 -6.37 0.83
CA LEU A 23 -5.01 -4.92 0.83
C LEU A 23 -6.08 -4.49 -0.18
N MET A 24 -6.06 -5.05 -1.40
CA MET A 24 -7.05 -4.72 -2.43
C MET A 24 -8.45 -5.11 -1.97
N GLU A 25 -8.60 -6.28 -1.34
CA GLU A 25 -9.87 -6.73 -0.75
C GLU A 25 -10.36 -5.79 0.38
N ARG A 26 -9.46 -5.36 1.28
CA ARG A 26 -9.81 -4.52 2.44
C ARG A 26 -10.18 -3.10 2.08
N PHE A 27 -9.51 -2.52 1.09
CA PHE A 27 -9.79 -1.16 0.61
C PHE A 27 -10.79 -1.12 -0.55
N HIS A 28 -11.25 -2.29 -1.02
CA HIS A 28 -12.12 -2.40 -2.18
C HIS A 28 -11.53 -1.74 -3.42
N PHE A 29 -10.23 -1.94 -3.66
CA PHE A 29 -9.60 -1.56 -4.93
C PHE A 29 -9.92 -2.60 -5.99
N ASP A 30 -10.29 -2.13 -7.17
CA ASP A 30 -10.43 -2.99 -8.33
C ASP A 30 -9.06 -3.36 -8.93
N THR A 31 -9.09 -4.16 -10.00
CA THR A 31 -7.86 -4.64 -10.65
C THR A 31 -7.08 -3.53 -11.34
N ASP A 32 -7.75 -2.55 -11.94
CA ASP A 32 -7.07 -1.48 -12.66
C ASP A 32 -6.45 -0.48 -11.67
N GLU A 33 -7.16 -0.15 -10.60
CA GLU A 33 -6.63 0.62 -9.48
C GLU A 33 -5.42 -0.07 -8.84
N ALA A 34 -5.51 -1.37 -8.57
CA ALA A 34 -4.39 -2.14 -8.02
C ALA A 34 -3.15 -2.04 -8.91
N ARG A 35 -3.32 -2.07 -10.24
CA ARG A 35 -2.22 -1.95 -11.20
C ARG A 35 -1.61 -0.55 -11.21
N ILE A 36 -2.44 0.49 -11.14
CA ILE A 36 -1.98 1.88 -11.01
C ILE A 36 -1.16 2.06 -9.73
N LEU A 37 -1.66 1.56 -8.60
CA LEU A 37 -0.94 1.58 -7.32
C LEU A 37 0.42 0.87 -7.40
N MET A 38 0.49 -0.17 -8.23
CA MET A 38 1.70 -0.94 -8.51
C MET A 38 2.59 -0.34 -9.62
N GLY A 39 2.34 0.91 -10.05
CA GLY A 39 3.16 1.62 -11.04
C GLY A 39 2.85 1.19 -12.47
N ASP A 40 1.57 1.17 -12.84
CA ASP A 40 1.06 0.75 -14.15
C ASP A 40 1.49 -0.66 -14.55
N MET A 41 1.50 -1.56 -13.56
CA MET A 41 1.88 -2.96 -13.75
C MET A 41 1.07 -3.59 -14.89
N ALA A 42 1.73 -4.38 -15.76
CA ALA A 42 1.06 -5.07 -16.85
C ALA A 42 -0.01 -6.05 -16.32
N ALA A 43 -1.17 -6.10 -17.01
CA ALA A 43 -2.29 -6.96 -16.62
C ALA A 43 -1.89 -8.43 -16.46
N SER A 44 -1.09 -8.96 -17.39
CA SER A 44 -0.62 -10.35 -17.36
C SER A 44 0.23 -10.66 -16.12
N THR A 45 1.12 -9.74 -15.73
CA THR A 45 1.91 -9.83 -14.50
C THR A 45 1.03 -9.81 -13.28
N TYR A 46 0.09 -8.86 -13.21
CA TYR A 46 -0.84 -8.73 -12.09
C TYR A 46 -1.70 -9.98 -11.91
N TYR A 47 -2.36 -10.46 -12.97
CA TYR A 47 -3.23 -11.64 -12.89
C TYR A 47 -2.47 -12.91 -12.53
N LYS A 48 -1.23 -13.07 -13.01
CA LYS A 48 -0.37 -14.19 -12.59
C LYS A 48 -0.06 -14.09 -11.10
N GLY A 49 0.35 -12.90 -10.65
CA GLY A 49 0.69 -12.60 -9.26
C GLY A 49 -0.45 -12.81 -8.29
N ILE A 50 -1.59 -12.18 -8.53
CA ILE A 50 -2.71 -12.16 -7.59
C ILE A 50 -3.41 -13.53 -7.45
N ASN A 51 -3.45 -14.31 -8.54
CA ASN A 51 -4.14 -15.60 -8.55
C ASN A 51 -3.26 -16.75 -8.05
N LYS A 52 -1.98 -16.76 -8.42
CA LYS A 52 -1.06 -17.85 -8.09
C LYS A 52 -0.10 -17.53 -6.95
N LEU A 53 -0.04 -16.26 -6.51
CA LEU A 53 0.96 -15.77 -5.57
C LEU A 53 2.40 -16.01 -6.07
N GLU A 54 2.56 -15.91 -7.39
CA GLU A 54 3.79 -16.23 -8.12
C GLU A 54 4.21 -15.07 -9.03
N GLY A 55 5.52 -14.98 -9.30
CA GLY A 55 6.07 -13.95 -10.16
C GLY A 55 6.97 -13.02 -9.37
N ARG A 56 8.11 -12.68 -9.96
CA ARG A 56 9.08 -11.81 -9.30
C ARG A 56 8.55 -10.40 -9.23
N LEU A 57 8.61 -9.83 -8.03
CA LEU A 57 8.38 -8.42 -7.81
C LEU A 57 9.74 -7.71 -7.82
N SER A 58 9.81 -6.63 -8.57
CA SER A 58 10.88 -5.65 -8.51
C SER A 58 10.97 -5.00 -7.13
N LYS A 59 12.07 -4.29 -6.89
CA LYS A 59 12.26 -3.54 -5.65
C LYS A 59 11.19 -2.44 -5.48
N ASP A 60 10.84 -1.75 -6.56
CA ASP A 60 9.83 -0.69 -6.55
C ASP A 60 8.44 -1.24 -6.19
N GLU A 61 8.04 -2.36 -6.79
CA GLU A 61 6.76 -3.00 -6.48
C GLU A 61 6.68 -3.46 -5.01
N LYS A 62 7.78 -3.98 -4.45
CA LYS A 62 7.84 -4.32 -3.02
C LYS A 62 7.76 -3.09 -2.11
N GLU A 63 8.38 -1.98 -2.52
CA GLU A 63 8.30 -0.71 -1.81
C GLU A 63 6.86 -0.19 -1.78
N ARG A 64 6.15 -0.22 -2.91
CA ARG A 64 4.73 0.15 -3.02
C ARG A 64 3.85 -0.68 -2.10
N ILE A 65 4.06 -2.00 -2.08
CA ILE A 65 3.34 -2.89 -1.15
C ILE A 65 3.66 -2.54 0.30
N SER A 66 4.93 -2.22 0.62
CA SER A 66 5.33 -1.83 1.97
C SER A 66 4.63 -0.54 2.42
N LEU A 67 4.55 0.46 1.55
CA LEU A 67 3.84 1.71 1.81
C LEU A 67 2.34 1.48 2.05
N LEU A 68 1.68 0.69 1.19
CA LEU A 68 0.27 0.33 1.36
C LEU A 68 -0.01 -0.43 2.67
N LEU A 69 0.86 -1.38 3.02
CA LEU A 69 0.78 -2.08 4.31
C LEU A 69 0.93 -1.11 5.48
N GLY A 70 1.84 -0.15 5.36
CA GLY A 70 2.00 0.92 6.33
C GLY A 70 0.73 1.74 6.48
N ILE A 71 0.17 2.24 5.38
CA ILE A 71 -1.08 3.03 5.38
C ILE A 71 -2.19 2.27 6.11
N TYR A 72 -2.40 1.00 5.76
CA TYR A 72 -3.38 0.16 6.45
C TYR A 72 -3.08 0.02 7.95
N LYS A 73 -1.83 -0.23 8.32
CA LYS A 73 -1.41 -0.36 9.72
C LYS A 73 -1.72 0.91 10.52
N ASP A 74 -1.38 2.09 10.00
CA ASP A 74 -1.62 3.34 10.73
C ASP A 74 -3.10 3.62 10.88
N LEU A 75 -3.89 3.36 9.85
CA LEU A 75 -5.36 3.47 9.94
C LEU A 75 -5.93 2.53 11.01
N ARG A 76 -5.40 1.30 11.12
CA ARG A 76 -5.81 0.37 12.19
C ARG A 76 -5.36 0.77 13.58
N ILE A 77 -4.39 1.66 13.71
CA ILE A 77 -3.97 2.26 15.00
C ILE A 77 -4.88 3.45 15.33
N LEU A 78 -5.15 4.31 14.34
CA LEU A 78 -5.94 5.53 14.51
C LEU A 78 -7.43 5.25 14.73
N PHE A 79 -7.95 4.19 14.13
CA PHE A 79 -9.37 3.84 14.19
C PHE A 79 -9.57 2.48 14.86
N ILE A 80 -10.37 2.45 15.91
CA ILE A 80 -10.78 1.20 16.58
C ILE A 80 -11.58 0.34 15.60
N ASP A 81 -12.60 0.94 15.00
CA ASP A 81 -13.47 0.31 14.02
C ASP A 81 -12.76 0.08 12.69
N SER A 82 -12.82 -1.15 12.17
CA SER A 82 -12.10 -1.53 10.95
C SER A 82 -12.73 -0.96 9.68
N GLU A 83 -14.05 -0.79 9.65
CA GLU A 83 -14.75 -0.23 8.49
C GLU A 83 -14.49 1.27 8.37
N GLN A 84 -14.41 1.99 9.50
CA GLN A 84 -13.96 3.38 9.53
C GLN A 84 -12.51 3.51 9.07
N ALA A 85 -11.64 2.58 9.46
CA ALA A 85 -10.25 2.57 9.04
C ALA A 85 -10.13 2.44 7.50
N THR A 86 -10.84 1.50 6.89
CA THR A 86 -10.74 1.24 5.45
C THR A 86 -11.51 2.27 4.62
N SER A 87 -12.68 2.74 5.09
CA SER A 87 -13.45 3.79 4.41
C SER A 87 -12.83 5.19 4.49
N TRP A 88 -11.82 5.40 5.32
CA TRP A 88 -11.16 6.71 5.46
C TRP A 88 -10.60 7.24 4.13
N ILE A 89 -10.08 6.36 3.27
CA ILE A 89 -9.49 6.76 1.98
C ILE A 89 -10.51 7.36 1.00
N GLU A 90 -11.80 7.17 1.26
CA GLU A 90 -12.91 7.74 0.46
C GLU A 90 -13.34 9.13 0.91
N ARG A 91 -12.83 9.60 2.06
CA ARG A 91 -13.27 10.87 2.65
C ARG A 91 -12.41 12.00 2.08
N ALA A 92 -13.04 12.99 1.47
CA ALA A 92 -12.34 14.18 0.99
C ALA A 92 -11.59 14.85 2.14
N ASN A 93 -10.35 15.26 1.89
CA ASN A 93 -9.49 15.86 2.91
C ASN A 93 -8.93 17.19 2.39
N SER A 94 -9.25 18.29 3.07
CA SER A 94 -8.82 19.64 2.69
C SER A 94 -7.38 19.97 3.11
N LEU A 95 -6.80 19.18 4.02
CA LEU A 95 -5.42 19.38 4.48
C LEU A 95 -4.42 18.97 3.40
N PRO A 96 -3.22 19.59 3.37
CA PRO A 96 -2.11 19.06 2.61
C PRO A 96 -1.78 17.62 3.07
N PRO A 97 -1.45 16.70 2.14
CA PRO A 97 -1.19 16.93 0.71
C PRO A 97 -2.43 16.81 -0.21
N PHE A 98 -3.60 16.50 0.34
CA PHE A 98 -4.79 16.10 -0.43
C PHE A 98 -5.50 17.28 -1.11
N ASN A 99 -5.47 18.46 -0.49
CA ASN A 99 -5.98 19.72 -1.05
C ASN A 99 -7.41 19.60 -1.62
N GLY A 100 -8.29 18.89 -0.91
CA GLY A 100 -9.70 18.70 -1.27
C GLY A 100 -10.02 17.38 -1.96
N LYS A 101 -9.02 16.62 -2.42
CA LYS A 101 -9.21 15.27 -2.96
C LYS A 101 -9.39 14.23 -1.86
N THR A 102 -9.88 13.05 -2.21
CA THR A 102 -9.80 11.89 -1.32
C THR A 102 -8.38 11.30 -1.32
N PRO A 103 -7.94 10.66 -0.24
CA PRO A 103 -6.68 9.91 -0.24
C PRO A 103 -6.63 8.83 -1.33
N ARG A 104 -7.75 8.20 -1.68
CA ARG A 104 -7.85 7.25 -2.80
C ARG A 104 -7.47 7.90 -4.12
N GLU A 105 -8.15 8.99 -4.49
CA GLU A 105 -7.86 9.75 -5.72
C GLU A 105 -6.40 10.22 -5.75
N PHE A 106 -5.87 10.63 -4.60
CA PHE A 106 -4.48 11.08 -4.48
C PHE A 106 -3.47 9.95 -4.72
N MET A 107 -3.72 8.74 -4.20
CA MET A 107 -2.86 7.57 -4.44
C MET A 107 -2.95 7.06 -5.88
N LEU A 108 -4.13 7.16 -6.49
CA LEU A 108 -4.39 6.69 -7.87
C LEU A 108 -3.83 7.63 -8.96
N ASP A 109 -3.10 8.68 -8.58
CA ASP A 109 -2.18 9.39 -9.47
C ASP A 109 -0.94 8.52 -9.85
N GLY A 110 -0.80 7.33 -9.25
CA GLY A 110 0.14 6.26 -9.67
C GLY A 110 1.60 6.44 -9.19
N SER A 111 1.95 7.64 -8.71
CA SER A 111 3.29 7.94 -8.21
C SER A 111 3.58 7.28 -6.86
N LEU A 112 4.77 6.65 -6.74
CA LEU A 112 5.27 6.13 -5.47
C LEU A 112 5.30 7.20 -4.37
N MET A 113 5.58 8.46 -4.74
CA MET A 113 5.62 9.57 -3.77
C MET A 113 4.26 9.85 -3.16
N ARG A 114 3.16 9.62 -3.89
CA ARG A 114 1.79 9.80 -3.36
C ARG A 114 1.50 8.81 -2.24
N LEU A 115 1.90 7.55 -2.42
CA LEU A 115 1.84 6.55 -1.35
C LEU A 115 2.68 6.95 -0.14
N ALA A 116 3.90 7.44 -0.38
CA ALA A 116 4.80 7.88 0.67
C ALA A 116 4.27 9.12 1.43
N ASP A 117 3.59 10.04 0.75
CA ASP A 117 2.98 11.22 1.36
C ASP A 117 1.77 10.87 2.21
N VAL A 118 0.90 9.96 1.75
CA VAL A 118 -0.23 9.44 2.56
C VAL A 118 0.29 8.75 3.81
N ARG A 119 1.33 7.92 3.66
CA ARG A 119 1.99 7.25 4.79
C ARG A 119 2.52 8.26 5.80
N ARG A 120 3.25 9.28 5.33
CA ARG A 120 3.79 10.35 6.20
C ARG A 120 2.70 11.15 6.90
N PHE A 121 1.60 11.44 6.21
CA PHE A 121 0.44 12.11 6.81
C PHE A 121 -0.12 11.29 7.98
N LEU A 122 -0.37 10.00 7.76
CA LEU A 122 -0.91 9.12 8.83
C LEU A 122 0.09 8.91 9.97
N ASP A 123 1.39 8.81 9.67
CA ASP A 123 2.46 8.73 10.65
C ASP A 123 2.44 9.93 11.62
N TYR A 124 2.26 11.13 11.10
CA TYR A 124 2.14 12.34 11.92
C TYR A 124 0.94 12.26 12.87
N TRP A 125 -0.23 11.85 12.38
CA TRP A 125 -1.45 11.78 13.21
C TRP A 125 -1.40 10.70 14.28
N ARG A 126 -0.70 9.59 14.05
CA ARG A 126 -0.54 8.55 15.08
C ARG A 126 0.53 8.89 16.12
N GLY A 127 1.21 10.02 15.99
CA GLY A 127 2.20 10.53 16.95
C GLY A 127 3.61 9.96 16.76
N TYR A 128 4.09 9.92 15.51
CA TYR A 128 5.48 9.58 15.20
C TYR A 128 6.42 10.79 15.21
#